data_AF-A0A397VB29-F1
#
_entry.id   AF-A0A397VB29-F1
#
_cell.length_a   1.000
_cell.length_b   1.000
_cell.length_c   1.000
_cell.angle_alpha   90.00
_cell.angle_beta   90.00
_cell.angle_gamma   90.00
#
_symmetry.space_group_name_H-M   'P 1'
#
loop_
_entity.id
_entity.type
_entity.pdbx_description
1 polymer ?
#
loop_
_entity_poly.entity_id
_entity_poly.type
_entity_poly.pdbx_seq_one_letter_code
_entity_poly.pdbx_strand_id
1 'polypeptide(L)'
;MKEEIHFVLNVSLRQQLPGWWVQIDVVSVVNRNEFRPDVGGWNTRPTRQQRIAPIINSSPPPLLWIEVTFNKTNDRDNALNKISYLQPYCPNTEFVLISIPFGSSPFQTNPNPGVNSVVATAPSADRPSSAPYLGHWAVGAGFNAVQWHKMQWNGHIILGCGACIYFNDVLTCLL
;
A
#
# COMPACT_ATOMS: atom_id res chain seq x y z
N MET A 1 6.85 12.55 -6.15
CA MET A 1 6.21 12.21 -4.86
C MET A 1 5.53 10.84 -4.87
N LYS A 2 4.37 10.59 -5.54
CA LYS A 2 3.75 9.25 -5.55
C LYS A 2 4.71 8.15 -6.05
N GLU A 3 5.28 8.34 -7.24
CA GLU A 3 6.22 7.38 -7.84
C GLU A 3 7.47 7.12 -6.98
N GLU A 4 7.94 8.15 -6.27
CA GLU A 4 9.06 8.04 -5.34
C GLU A 4 8.69 7.17 -4.14
N ILE A 5 7.49 7.36 -3.57
CA ILE A 5 6.95 6.48 -2.52
C ILE A 5 6.80 5.05 -3.06
N HIS A 6 6.31 4.85 -4.29
CA HIS A 6 6.20 3.51 -4.89
C HIS A 6 7.58 2.84 -4.95
N PHE A 7 8.60 3.58 -5.38
CA PHE A 7 9.97 3.10 -5.45
C PHE A 7 10.54 2.73 -4.08
N VAL A 8 10.43 3.63 -3.09
CA VAL A 8 10.96 3.39 -1.74
C VAL A 8 10.26 2.19 -1.09
N LEU A 9 8.93 2.12 -1.18
CA LEU A 9 8.17 0.98 -0.65
C LEU A 9 8.57 -0.33 -1.33
N ASN A 10 8.71 -0.34 -2.65
CA ASN A 10 9.17 -1.52 -3.39
C ASN A 10 10.57 -1.97 -2.95
N VAL A 11 11.52 -1.04 -2.76
CA VAL A 11 12.88 -1.38 -2.28
C VAL A 11 12.82 -1.94 -0.87
N SER A 12 12.13 -1.26 0.04
CA SER A 12 11.97 -1.63 1.46
C SER A 12 11.34 -3.02 1.60
N LEU A 13 10.22 -3.28 0.91
CA LEU A 13 9.51 -4.56 0.96
C LEU A 13 10.33 -5.71 0.37
N ARG A 14 11.11 -5.48 -0.70
CA ARG A 14 11.99 -6.50 -1.29
C ARG A 14 13.09 -6.97 -0.34
N GLN A 15 13.58 -6.07 0.52
CA GLN A 15 14.57 -6.42 1.53
C GLN A 15 13.95 -7.24 2.66
N GLN A 16 12.71 -6.93 3.04
CA GLN A 16 12.00 -7.57 4.15
C GLN A 16 11.39 -8.92 3.78
N LEU A 17 11.04 -9.15 2.51
CA LEU A 17 10.34 -10.34 2.03
C LEU A 17 11.21 -11.17 1.07
N PRO A 18 12.26 -11.87 1.58
CA PRO A 18 13.09 -12.72 0.73
C PRO A 18 12.25 -13.81 0.07
N GLY A 19 12.44 -14.00 -1.24
CA GLY A 19 11.70 -14.97 -2.05
C GLY A 19 10.38 -14.44 -2.61
N TRP A 20 9.83 -13.34 -2.08
CA TRP A 20 8.68 -12.69 -2.69
C TRP A 20 9.12 -11.88 -3.92
N TRP A 21 8.24 -11.85 -4.92
CA TRP A 21 8.36 -10.93 -6.04
C TRP A 21 7.52 -9.70 -5.75
N VAL A 22 8.17 -8.59 -5.38
CA VAL A 22 7.53 -7.29 -5.18
C VAL A 22 7.83 -6.39 -6.37
N GLN A 23 6.82 -5.74 -6.92
CA GLN A 23 6.92 -4.86 -8.10
C GLN A 23 5.90 -3.72 -8.09
N ILE A 24 6.16 -2.73 -8.93
CA ILE A 24 5.33 -1.54 -9.15
C ILE A 24 4.54 -1.73 -10.45
N ASP A 25 3.28 -1.29 -10.48
CA ASP A 25 2.44 -1.16 -11.69
C ASP A 25 2.30 -2.46 -12.54
N VAL A 26 2.25 -3.62 -11.89
CA VAL A 26 2.08 -4.90 -12.59
C VAL A 26 0.61 -5.22 -12.81
N VAL A 27 0.25 -5.54 -14.06
CA VAL A 27 -1.11 -5.99 -14.41
C VAL A 27 -1.46 -7.28 -13.68
N SER A 28 -2.57 -7.22 -12.95
CA SER A 28 -3.28 -8.36 -12.37
C SER A 28 -4.65 -8.45 -13.01
N VAL A 29 -5.11 -9.67 -13.27
CA VAL A 29 -6.45 -9.91 -13.81
C VAL A 29 -7.37 -10.32 -12.66
N VAL A 30 -8.36 -9.49 -12.38
CA VAL A 30 -9.34 -9.71 -11.30
C VAL A 30 -10.73 -9.61 -11.89
N ASN A 31 -11.53 -10.66 -11.71
CA ASN A 31 -12.87 -10.75 -12.29
C ASN A 31 -12.92 -10.38 -13.79
N ARG A 32 -11.96 -10.92 -14.56
CA ARG A 32 -11.78 -10.65 -16.01
C ARG A 32 -11.46 -9.19 -16.39
N ASN A 33 -11.16 -8.33 -15.43
CA ASN A 33 -10.73 -6.95 -15.64
C ASN A 33 -9.26 -6.77 -15.27
N GLU A 34 -8.63 -5.75 -15.85
CA GLU A 34 -7.25 -5.39 -15.56
C GLU A 34 -7.17 -4.39 -14.42
N PHE A 35 -6.31 -4.69 -13.45
CA PHE A 35 -5.99 -3.77 -12.37
C PHE A 35 -4.48 -3.75 -12.12
N ARG A 36 -4.01 -2.65 -11.57
CA ARG A 36 -2.60 -2.44 -11.23
C ARG A 36 -2.51 -1.86 -9.83
N PRO A 37 -1.82 -2.55 -8.90
CA PRO A 37 -1.42 -1.94 -7.64
C PRO A 37 -0.29 -0.94 -7.92
N ASP A 38 -0.22 0.13 -7.12
CA ASP A 38 0.96 1.00 -7.13
C ASP A 38 2.19 0.22 -6.64
N VAL A 39 2.03 -0.64 -5.63
CA VAL A 39 3.02 -1.65 -5.25
C VAL A 39 2.33 -2.97 -4.92
N GLY A 40 2.75 -4.06 -5.58
CA GLY A 40 2.21 -5.40 -5.40
C GLY A 40 3.27 -6.39 -4.90
N GLY A 41 2.87 -7.33 -4.03
CA GLY A 41 3.73 -8.41 -3.55
C GLY A 41 3.13 -9.80 -3.81
N TRP A 42 3.92 -10.67 -4.45
CA TRP A 42 3.56 -12.07 -4.71
C TRP A 42 4.56 -13.01 -4.02
N ASN A 43 4.09 -13.93 -3.18
CA ASN A 43 4.97 -14.95 -2.58
C ASN A 43 5.47 -15.97 -3.62
N THR A 44 4.78 -16.09 -4.75
CA THR A 44 5.21 -16.85 -5.93
C THR A 44 5.19 -15.92 -7.12
N ARG A 45 6.36 -15.73 -7.75
CA ARG A 45 6.48 -14.88 -8.94
C ARG A 45 5.53 -15.38 -10.05
N PRO A 46 4.68 -14.50 -10.63
CA PRO A 46 3.88 -14.86 -11.79
C PRO A 46 4.75 -15.38 -12.93
N THR A 47 4.22 -16.37 -13.67
CA THR A 47 4.97 -17.02 -14.75
C THR A 47 5.36 -16.02 -15.84
N ARG A 48 6.34 -16.38 -16.69
CA ARG A 48 6.73 -15.52 -17.82
C ARG A 48 5.53 -15.18 -18.70
N GLN A 49 4.67 -16.16 -18.99
CA GLN A 49 3.46 -15.96 -19.81
C GLN A 49 2.47 -14.99 -19.15
N GLN A 50 2.22 -15.14 -17.84
CA GLN A 50 1.39 -14.21 -17.07
C GLN A 50 1.94 -12.78 -17.07
N ARG A 51 3.27 -12.60 -17.11
CA ARG A 51 3.87 -11.26 -17.11
C ARG A 51 3.91 -10.59 -18.49
N ILE A 52 4.04 -11.35 -19.58
CA ILE A 52 4.10 -10.79 -20.94
C ILE A 52 2.73 -10.66 -21.60
N ALA A 53 1.77 -11.48 -21.20
CA ALA A 53 0.41 -11.51 -21.74
C ALA A 53 -0.60 -11.76 -20.60
N PRO A 54 -0.75 -10.80 -19.68
CA PRO A 54 -1.49 -10.97 -18.42
C PRO A 54 -2.96 -11.29 -18.62
N ILE A 55 -3.61 -10.72 -19.64
CA ILE A 55 -5.02 -10.96 -19.96
C ILE A 55 -5.21 -12.42 -20.39
N ILE A 56 -4.44 -12.84 -21.40
CA ILE A 56 -4.55 -14.16 -22.02
C ILE A 56 -4.24 -15.25 -20.98
N ASN A 57 -3.24 -15.01 -20.13
CA ASN A 57 -2.74 -16.01 -19.19
C ASN A 57 -3.24 -15.80 -17.75
N SER A 58 -4.21 -14.90 -17.54
CA SER A 58 -4.80 -14.58 -16.24
C SER A 58 -3.75 -14.34 -15.15
N SER A 59 -3.03 -13.21 -15.23
CA SER A 59 -2.06 -12.81 -14.20
C SER A 59 -2.73 -12.74 -12.81
N PRO A 60 -2.18 -13.43 -11.78
CA PRO A 60 -2.83 -13.51 -10.49
C PRO A 60 -2.76 -12.19 -9.72
N PRO A 61 -3.77 -11.84 -8.90
CA PRO A 61 -3.66 -10.72 -7.97
C PRO A 61 -2.50 -10.95 -6.98
N PRO A 62 -1.85 -9.89 -6.50
CA PRO A 62 -0.84 -10.00 -5.45
C PRO A 62 -1.48 -10.39 -4.11
N LEU A 63 -0.67 -10.93 -3.20
CA LEU A 63 -1.06 -11.14 -1.81
C LEU A 63 -0.95 -9.86 -0.97
N LEU A 64 -0.14 -8.89 -1.42
CA LEU A 64 -0.06 -7.54 -0.84
C LEU A 64 -0.37 -6.52 -1.92
N TRP A 65 -1.37 -5.69 -1.71
CA TRP A 65 -1.81 -4.64 -2.64
C TRP A 65 -1.72 -3.27 -1.98
N ILE A 66 -0.85 -2.40 -2.49
CA ILE A 66 -0.70 -1.04 -1.98
C ILE A 66 -1.16 -0.04 -3.05
N GLU A 67 -2.02 0.88 -2.64
CA GLU A 67 -2.42 2.06 -3.39
C GLU A 67 -1.90 3.31 -2.66
N VAL A 68 -1.29 4.23 -3.40
CA VAL A 68 -0.90 5.55 -2.90
C VAL A 68 -1.83 6.58 -3.54
N THR A 69 -2.30 7.54 -2.78
CA THR A 69 -3.25 8.55 -3.26
C THR A 69 -2.99 9.91 -2.64
N PHE A 70 -3.26 10.99 -3.36
CA PHE A 70 -3.38 12.30 -2.74
C PHE A 70 -4.63 12.34 -1.87
N ASN A 71 -4.59 13.07 -0.75
CA ASN A 71 -5.77 13.35 0.09
C ASN A 71 -6.67 14.41 -0.56
N LYS A 72 -7.08 14.13 -1.78
CA LYS A 72 -8.00 14.90 -2.63
C LYS A 72 -9.12 13.95 -3.02
N THR A 73 -10.37 14.37 -2.82
CA THR A 73 -11.57 13.53 -2.94
C THR A 73 -11.54 12.60 -4.15
N ASN A 74 -11.38 13.12 -5.36
CA ASN A 74 -11.39 12.29 -6.57
C ASN A 74 -10.28 11.22 -6.61
N ASP A 75 -9.06 11.54 -6.19
CA ASP A 75 -7.95 10.59 -6.22
C ASP A 75 -8.12 9.51 -5.14
N ARG A 76 -8.47 9.94 -3.93
CA ARG A 76 -8.67 9.03 -2.79
C ARG A 76 -9.88 8.11 -3.00
N ASP A 77 -10.99 8.66 -3.47
CA ASP A 77 -12.23 7.89 -3.63
C ASP A 77 -12.08 6.89 -4.80
N ASN A 78 -11.30 7.22 -5.84
CA ASN A 78 -10.93 6.25 -6.88
C ASN A 78 -10.16 5.05 -6.31
N ALA A 79 -9.16 5.30 -5.45
CA ALA A 79 -8.40 4.22 -4.82
C ALA A 79 -9.27 3.38 -3.87
N LEU A 80 -10.13 4.02 -3.07
CA LEU A 80 -11.08 3.33 -2.20
C LEU A 80 -12.09 2.47 -2.97
N ASN A 81 -12.65 3.01 -4.06
CA ASN A 81 -13.57 2.27 -4.93
C ASN A 81 -12.88 1.08 -5.58
N LYS A 82 -11.60 1.23 -6.00
CA LYS A 82 -10.79 0.14 -6.52
C LYS A 82 -10.63 -0.96 -5.47
N ILE A 83 -10.22 -0.63 -4.24
CA ILE A 83 -10.04 -1.62 -3.16
C ILE A 83 -11.37 -2.32 -2.83
N SER A 84 -12.47 -1.56 -2.70
CA SER A 84 -13.81 -2.09 -2.45
C SER A 84 -14.26 -3.08 -3.53
N TYR A 85 -13.99 -2.75 -4.81
CA TYR A 85 -14.28 -3.65 -5.92
C TYR A 85 -13.43 -4.93 -5.89
N LEU A 86 -12.14 -4.82 -5.57
CA LEU A 86 -11.20 -5.94 -5.63
C LEU A 86 -11.41 -6.96 -4.50
N GLN A 87 -11.76 -6.51 -3.29
CA GLN A 87 -11.81 -7.37 -2.10
C GLN A 87 -12.61 -8.68 -2.26
N PRO A 88 -13.84 -8.68 -2.81
CA PRO A 88 -14.61 -9.92 -2.98
C PRO A 88 -13.94 -10.96 -3.90
N TYR A 89 -13.08 -10.52 -4.82
CA TYR A 89 -12.39 -11.38 -5.78
C TYR A 89 -10.95 -11.72 -5.39
N CYS A 90 -10.44 -11.07 -4.33
CA CYS A 90 -9.08 -11.18 -3.85
C CYS A 90 -9.06 -11.53 -2.34
N PRO A 91 -9.67 -12.64 -1.90
CA PRO A 91 -9.88 -12.94 -0.48
C PRO A 91 -8.58 -13.16 0.31
N ASN A 92 -7.49 -13.50 -0.39
CA ASN A 92 -6.17 -13.74 0.20
C ASN A 92 -5.25 -12.51 0.12
N THR A 93 -5.75 -11.38 -0.37
CA THR A 93 -4.97 -10.16 -0.54
C THR A 93 -5.13 -9.26 0.67
N GLU A 94 -4.01 -8.84 1.23
CA GLU A 94 -3.92 -7.75 2.20
C GLU A 94 -3.85 -6.42 1.45
N PHE A 95 -4.70 -5.45 1.83
CA PHE A 95 -4.76 -4.15 1.16
C PHE A 95 -4.24 -3.04 2.06
N VAL A 96 -3.50 -2.11 1.47
CA VAL A 96 -2.99 -0.91 2.11
C VAL A 96 -3.29 0.29 1.22
N LEU A 97 -3.92 1.32 1.79
CA LEU A 97 -4.06 2.63 1.17
C LEU A 97 -3.15 3.62 1.90
N ILE A 98 -2.27 4.32 1.19
CA ILE A 98 -1.45 5.40 1.73
C ILE A 98 -1.95 6.71 1.15
N SER A 99 -2.51 7.58 1.99
CA SER A 99 -2.93 8.92 1.57
C SER A 99 -1.90 9.96 1.96
N ILE A 100 -1.44 10.76 1.00
CA ILE A 100 -0.43 11.81 1.18
C ILE A 100 -1.02 13.21 0.96
N PRO A 101 -0.44 14.28 1.52
CA PRO A 101 -0.94 15.64 1.33
C PRO A 101 -1.03 16.03 -0.16
N PHE A 102 -2.08 16.76 -0.52
CA PHE A 102 -2.21 17.39 -1.84
C PHE A 102 -1.78 18.86 -1.73
N GLY A 103 -0.71 19.23 -2.42
CA GLY A 103 -0.17 20.60 -2.42
C GLY A 103 1.31 20.65 -2.03
N SER A 104 1.85 21.86 -1.97
CA SER A 104 3.27 22.15 -1.73
C SER A 104 3.56 22.65 -0.30
N SER A 105 2.65 22.39 0.65
CA SER A 105 2.89 22.77 2.04
C SER A 105 4.11 22.01 2.58
N PRO A 106 5.08 22.69 3.19
CA PRO A 106 6.25 22.04 3.76
C PRO A 106 5.83 20.97 4.77
N PHE A 107 6.35 19.75 4.61
CA PHE A 107 6.16 18.73 5.62
C PHE A 107 7.20 18.90 6.74
N GLN A 108 6.80 18.63 7.99
CA GLN A 108 7.70 18.81 9.13
C GLN A 108 8.78 17.72 9.12
N THR A 109 10.04 18.13 9.28
CA THR A 109 11.18 17.21 9.43
C THR A 109 11.03 16.31 10.65
N ASN A 110 11.70 15.15 10.62
CA ASN A 110 11.68 14.23 11.76
C ASN A 110 12.29 14.92 12.99
N PRO A 111 11.53 15.13 14.09
CA PRO A 111 12.05 15.78 15.29
C PRO A 111 13.06 14.91 16.04
N ASN A 112 13.06 13.60 15.81
CA ASN A 112 13.90 12.62 16.51
C ASN A 112 14.53 11.64 15.50
N PRO A 113 15.48 12.11 14.65
CA PRO A 113 16.14 11.25 13.68
C PRO A 113 17.02 10.21 14.38
N GLY A 114 17.07 8.99 13.83
CA GLY A 114 17.89 7.89 14.35
C GLY A 114 17.28 7.12 15.52
N VAL A 115 16.09 7.51 16.00
CA VAL A 115 15.34 6.73 16.99
C VAL A 115 14.73 5.49 16.33
N ASN A 116 14.77 4.36 17.05
CA ASN A 116 14.15 3.12 16.62
C ASN A 116 12.66 3.32 16.33
N SER A 117 12.19 2.76 15.22
CA SER A 117 10.77 2.81 14.90
C SER A 117 9.96 1.93 15.85
N VAL A 118 8.76 2.36 16.20
CA VAL A 118 7.82 1.64 17.05
C VAL A 118 6.54 1.31 16.27
N VAL A 119 5.86 0.22 16.66
CA VAL A 119 4.58 -0.14 16.06
C VAL A 119 3.58 0.98 16.33
N ALA A 120 2.89 1.43 15.29
CA ALA A 120 1.83 2.43 15.38
C ALA A 120 0.70 1.87 16.26
N THR A 121 0.44 2.55 17.37
CA THR A 121 -0.59 2.13 18.32
C THR A 121 -1.97 2.61 17.88
N ALA A 122 -3.00 1.86 18.29
CA ALA A 122 -4.42 2.20 18.21
C ALA A 122 -4.92 2.72 16.84
N PRO A 123 -5.21 1.83 15.87
CA PRO A 123 -5.94 2.26 14.68
C PRO A 123 -7.31 2.86 15.06
N SER A 124 -7.73 3.85 14.28
CA SER A 124 -9.06 4.45 14.35
C SER A 124 -9.99 3.77 13.35
N ALA A 125 -11.27 3.64 13.70
CA ALA A 125 -12.33 3.29 12.75
C ALA A 125 -12.62 4.46 11.79
N ASP A 126 -12.45 5.69 12.27
CA ASP A 126 -12.63 6.90 11.49
C ASP A 126 -11.35 7.28 10.74
N ARG A 127 -11.51 7.59 9.44
CA ARG A 127 -10.42 8.05 8.58
C ARG A 127 -9.94 9.44 9.01
N PRO A 128 -8.62 9.66 9.21
CA PRO A 128 -8.07 10.97 9.46
C PRO A 128 -8.43 11.98 8.37
N SER A 129 -8.78 13.20 8.77
CA SER A 129 -9.08 14.30 7.84
C SER A 129 -7.82 14.82 7.13
N SER A 130 -6.69 14.85 7.83
CA SER A 130 -5.40 15.33 7.35
C SER A 130 -4.44 14.19 7.03
N ALA A 131 -3.90 14.18 5.82
CA ALA A 131 -2.76 13.34 5.43
C ALA A 131 -1.43 13.85 6.04
N PRO A 132 -0.41 12.97 6.15
CA PRO A 132 -0.39 11.57 5.73
C PRO A 132 -1.05 10.59 6.70
N TYR A 133 -1.74 9.60 6.14
CA TYR A 133 -2.33 8.48 6.88
C TYR A 133 -2.38 7.21 6.04
N LEU A 134 -2.58 6.08 6.69
CA LEU A 134 -2.68 4.76 6.10
C LEU A 134 -4.03 4.13 6.45
N GLY A 135 -4.69 3.47 5.49
CA GLY A 135 -5.79 2.53 5.73
C GLY A 135 -5.31 1.11 5.48
N HIS A 136 -5.57 0.21 6.42
CA HIS A 136 -5.14 -1.18 6.37
C HIS A 136 -6.34 -2.12 6.42
N TRP A 137 -6.39 -3.07 5.49
CA TRP A 137 -7.32 -4.19 5.51
C TRP A 137 -6.52 -5.48 5.57
N ALA A 138 -6.61 -6.17 6.71
CA ALA A 138 -6.05 -7.50 6.86
C ALA A 138 -6.69 -8.49 5.87
N VAL A 139 -6.00 -9.61 5.63
CA VAL A 139 -6.49 -10.69 4.76
C VAL A 139 -7.91 -11.13 5.18
N GLY A 140 -8.84 -11.17 4.22
CA GLY A 140 -10.23 -11.56 4.45
C GLY A 140 -11.09 -10.54 5.20
N ALA A 141 -10.56 -9.37 5.58
CA ALA A 141 -11.34 -8.32 6.20
C ALA A 141 -12.31 -7.67 5.19
N GLY A 142 -13.54 -7.41 5.62
CA GLY A 142 -14.50 -6.65 4.81
C GLY A 142 -14.10 -5.18 4.68
N PHE A 143 -14.59 -4.49 3.65
CA PHE A 143 -14.20 -3.12 3.33
C PHE A 143 -14.40 -2.13 4.49
N ASN A 144 -15.47 -2.29 5.27
CA ASN A 144 -15.76 -1.41 6.41
C ASN A 144 -14.92 -1.73 7.67
N ALA A 145 -14.11 -2.78 7.66
CA ALA A 145 -13.23 -3.16 8.77
C ALA A 145 -11.82 -2.55 8.64
N VAL A 146 -11.69 -1.47 7.85
CA VAL A 146 -10.45 -0.72 7.67
C VAL A 146 -9.90 -0.22 9.01
N GLN A 147 -8.60 -0.37 9.19
CA GLN A 147 -7.85 0.19 10.31
C GLN A 147 -7.10 1.43 9.84
N TRP A 148 -7.47 2.61 10.34
CA TRP A 148 -6.82 3.85 9.96
C TRP A 148 -5.70 4.24 10.93
N HIS A 149 -4.53 4.50 10.38
CA HIS A 149 -3.35 4.94 11.12
C HIS A 149 -2.92 6.32 10.65
N LYS A 150 -2.86 7.30 11.56
CA LYS A 150 -2.17 8.56 11.27
C LYS A 150 -0.67 8.28 11.20
N MET A 151 -0.01 8.71 10.12
CA MET A 151 1.44 8.51 10.00
C MET A 151 2.16 9.51 10.89
N GLN A 152 3.08 9.00 11.70
CA GLN A 152 3.97 9.77 12.55
C GLN A 152 5.40 9.31 12.34
N TRP A 153 6.35 10.22 12.51
CA TRP A 153 7.77 9.89 12.47
C TRP A 153 8.10 8.78 13.47
N ASN A 154 8.96 7.87 13.05
CA ASN A 154 9.40 6.69 13.79
C ASN A 154 8.26 5.70 14.12
N GLY A 155 7.15 5.74 13.37
CA GLY A 155 6.09 4.72 13.43
C GLY A 155 6.20 3.69 12.29
N HIS A 156 5.63 2.51 12.48
CA HIS A 156 5.40 1.52 11.42
C HIS A 156 4.16 0.67 11.70
N ILE A 157 3.59 0.05 10.66
CA ILE A 157 2.64 -1.07 10.84
C ILE A 157 3.28 -2.38 10.43
N ILE A 158 2.81 -3.48 11.01
CA ILE A 158 3.23 -4.84 10.66
C ILE A 158 2.11 -5.45 9.80
N LEU A 159 2.49 -5.94 8.62
CA LEU A 159 1.60 -6.60 7.67
C LEU A 159 1.48 -8.10 8.00
N GLY A 160 0.41 -8.74 7.52
CA GLY A 160 0.17 -10.17 7.68
C GLY A 160 1.26 -11.05 7.05
N CYS A 161 1.98 -10.53 6.05
CA CYS A 161 3.16 -11.19 5.48
C CYS A 161 4.44 -11.05 6.32
N GLY A 162 4.39 -10.37 7.47
CA GLY A 162 5.51 -10.15 8.38
C GLY A 162 6.40 -8.94 8.03
N ALA A 163 6.16 -8.28 6.89
CA ALA A 163 6.85 -7.04 6.54
C ALA A 163 6.28 -5.84 7.30
N CYS A 164 7.12 -4.81 7.47
CA CYS A 164 6.75 -3.54 8.03
C CYS A 164 6.59 -2.47 6.93
N ILE A 165 5.54 -1.66 7.04
CA ILE A 165 5.47 -0.37 6.35
C ILE A 165 6.00 0.68 7.34
N TYR A 166 7.27 1.06 7.18
CA TYR A 166 7.87 2.13 7.96
C TYR A 166 7.33 3.48 7.50
N PHE A 167 6.76 4.26 8.41
CA PHE A 167 6.23 5.57 8.04
C PHE A 167 7.33 6.52 7.58
N ASN A 168 8.55 6.39 8.11
CA ASN A 168 9.70 7.18 7.67
C ASN A 168 9.99 7.03 6.16
N ASP A 169 9.75 5.86 5.57
CA ASP A 169 9.91 5.60 4.13
C ASP A 169 8.97 6.49 3.30
N VAL A 170 7.77 6.76 3.81
CA VAL A 170 6.78 7.62 3.16
C VAL A 170 7.02 9.09 3.49
N LEU A 171 7.22 9.41 4.77
CA LEU A 171 7.31 10.79 5.26
C LEU A 171 8.56 11.51 4.73
N THR A 172 9.67 10.80 4.51
CA THR A 172 10.89 11.39 3.94
C THR A 172 10.67 11.89 2.51
N CYS A 173 9.82 11.23 1.72
CA CYS A 173 9.46 11.65 0.36
C CYS A 173 8.54 12.88 0.33
N LEU A 174 8.06 13.36 1.50
CA LEU A 174 7.21 14.55 1.61
C LEU A 174 7.99 15.82 1.99
N LEU A 175 9.29 15.69 2.25
CA LEU A 175 10.19 16.79 2.64
C LEU A 175 10.56 17.70 1.46
#